data_AF-J0N4Q7-F1
#
_entry.id   AF-J0N4Q7-F1
#
_cell.length_a   1.000
_cell.length_b   1.000
_cell.length_c   1.000
_cell.angle_alpha   90.00
_cell.angle_beta   90.00
_cell.angle_gamma   90.00
#
_symmetry.space_group_name_H-M   'P 1'
#
loop_
_entity.id
_entity.type
_entity.pdbx_description
1 polymer ?
#
loop_
_entity_poly.entity_id
_entity_poly.type
_entity_poly.pdbx_seq_one_letter_code
_entity_poly.pdbx_strand_id
1 'polypeptide(L)' 'MTRNYLARKIDSRFEVVDKWYKNRVEKIDIDILARICFVLECEVEDIIEYTK' A
#
# COMPACT_ATOMS: atom_id res chain seq x y z
N MET A 1 2.78 -12.36 -4.58
CA MET A 1 1.41 -12.00 -4.14
C MET A 1 0.72 -11.21 -5.27
N THR A 2 -0.59 -11.40 -5.51
CA THR A 2 -1.30 -10.62 -6.54
C THR A 2 -1.89 -9.33 -5.95
N ARG A 3 -2.05 -8.27 -6.77
CA ARG A 3 -2.68 -7.00 -6.34
C ARG A 3 -4.10 -7.21 -5.80
N ASN A 4 -4.87 -8.10 -6.43
CA ASN A 4 -6.21 -8.50 -5.98
C ASN A 4 -6.19 -9.17 -4.60
N TYR A 5 -5.20 -10.03 -4.35
CA TYR A 5 -5.06 -10.67 -3.04
C TYR A 5 -4.76 -9.63 -1.96
N LEU A 6 -3.84 -8.69 -2.22
CA LEU A 6 -3.51 -7.63 -1.27
C LEU A 6 -4.74 -6.77 -0.96
N ALA A 7 -5.47 -6.32 -1.98
CA ALA A 7 -6.68 -5.50 -1.81
C ALA A 7 -7.72 -6.18 -0.91
N ARG A 8 -7.90 -7.50 -1.05
CA ARG A 8 -8.80 -8.26 -0.18
C ARG A 8 -8.26 -8.41 1.24
N LYS A 9 -6.94 -8.55 1.41
CA LYS A 9 -6.31 -8.72 2.73
C LYS A 9 -6.28 -7.44 3.53
N ILE A 10 -6.03 -6.32 2.88
CA ILE A 10 -6.06 -5.01 3.53
C ILE A 10 -7.46 -4.41 3.52
N ASP A 11 -8.53 -5.13 3.15
CA ASP A 11 -9.90 -4.60 3.07
C ASP A 11 -10.00 -3.23 2.36
N SER A 12 -9.48 -3.17 1.12
CA SER A 12 -9.53 -1.97 0.30
C SER A 12 -10.05 -2.27 -1.11
N ARG A 13 -10.47 -1.23 -1.81
CA ARG A 13 -10.78 -1.34 -3.25
C ARG A 13 -9.50 -1.67 -4.02
N PHE A 14 -9.63 -2.45 -5.10
CA PHE A 14 -8.51 -2.79 -5.98
C PHE A 14 -7.78 -1.55 -6.50
N GLU A 15 -8.52 -0.50 -6.87
CA GLU A 15 -7.98 0.76 -7.38
C GLU A 15 -7.02 1.44 -6.40
N VAL A 16 -7.23 1.29 -5.08
CA VAL A 16 -6.32 1.82 -4.06
C VAL A 16 -4.98 1.12 -4.19
N VAL A 17 -4.98 -0.22 -4.14
CA VAL A 17 -3.75 -1.02 -4.28
C VAL A 17 -3.08 -0.79 -5.62
N ASP A 18 -3.85 -0.70 -6.71
CA ASP A 18 -3.29 -0.44 -8.05
C ASP A 18 -2.61 0.92 -8.14
N LYS A 19 -3.11 1.96 -7.44
CA LYS A 19 -2.42 3.26 -7.33
C LYS A 19 -1.10 3.15 -6.56
N TRP A 20 -1.07 2.43 -5.44
CA TRP A 20 0.16 2.15 -4.69
C TRP A 20 1.21 1.45 -5.58
N TYR A 21 0.80 0.40 -6.29
CA TYR A 21 1.69 -0.32 -7.22
C TYR A 21 2.18 0.51 -8.41
N LYS A 22 1.40 1.50 -8.86
CA LYS A 22 1.74 2.37 -9.99
C LYS A 22 2.47 3.66 -9.56
N ASN A 23 2.75 3.82 -8.27
CA ASN A 23 3.28 5.05 -7.69
C ASN A 23 2.44 6.30 -8.04
N ARG A 24 1.10 6.14 -8.02
CA ARG A 24 0.11 7.19 -8.32
C ARG A 24 -0.71 7.60 -7.09
N VAL A 25 -0.12 7.45 -5.91
CA VAL A 25 -0.76 7.84 -4.65
C VAL A 25 -0.60 9.34 -4.49
N GLU A 26 -1.70 10.09 -4.61
CA GLU A 26 -1.71 11.55 -4.44
C GLU A 26 -1.80 11.97 -2.97
N LYS A 27 -2.44 11.14 -2.13
CA LYS A 27 -2.58 11.32 -0.69
C LYS A 27 -2.34 9.99 -0.01
N ILE A 28 -1.42 9.97 0.94
CA ILE A 28 -1.12 8.80 1.74
C ILE A 28 -2.19 8.69 2.83
N ASP A 29 -3.00 7.64 2.74
CA ASP A 29 -3.84 7.19 3.84
C ASP A 29 -2.99 6.30 4.76
N ILE A 30 -2.78 6.76 5.99
CA ILE A 30 -1.89 6.09 6.95
C ILE A 30 -2.43 4.74 7.41
N ASP A 31 -3.76 4.54 7.41
CA ASP A 31 -4.37 3.27 7.78
C ASP A 31 -4.17 2.24 6.65
N ILE A 32 -4.28 2.67 5.39
CA ILE A 32 -3.95 1.81 4.25
C ILE A 32 -2.46 1.41 4.28
N LEU A 33 -1.57 2.37 4.54
CA LEU A 33 -0.13 2.11 4.66
C LEU A 33 0.15 1.10 5.79
N ALA A 34 -0.41 1.30 6.98
CA ALA A 34 -0.25 0.40 8.11
C ALA A 34 -0.76 -1.03 7.80
N ARG A 35 -1.92 -1.16 7.15
CA ARG A 35 -2.45 -2.46 6.72
C ARG A 35 -1.56 -3.13 5.67
N ILE A 36 -0.99 -2.38 4.74
CA ILE A 36 -0.03 -2.91 3.76
C ILE A 36 1.22 -3.43 4.49
N CYS A 37 1.84 -2.62 5.35
CA CYS A 37 3.00 -3.02 6.16
C CYS A 37 2.72 -4.29 6.96
N PHE A 38 1.55 -4.38 7.61
CA PHE A 38 1.15 -5.56 8.38
C PHE A 38 1.01 -6.82 7.51
N VAL A 39 0.36 -6.72 6.34
CA VAL A 39 0.16 -7.88 5.45
C VAL A 39 1.45 -8.30 4.74
N LEU A 40 2.35 -7.36 4.49
CA LEU A 40 3.65 -7.60 3.85
C LEU A 40 4.76 -7.95 4.83
N GLU A 41 4.51 -7.84 6.14
CA GLU A 41 5.52 -8.00 7.20
C GLU A 41 6.74 -7.09 6.96
N CYS A 42 6.49 -5.83 6.63
CA CYS A 42 7.52 -4.84 6.33
C CYS A 42 7.34 -3.54 7.14
N GLU A 43 8.36 -2.70 7.13
CA GLU A 43 8.35 -1.39 7.76
C GLU A 43 7.84 -0.32 6.79
N VAL A 44 7.64 0.90 7.31
CA VAL A 44 7.14 2.02 6.50
C VAL A 44 8.20 2.49 5.51
N GLU A 45 9.46 2.53 5.94
CA GLU A 45 10.62 2.85 5.09
C GLU A 45 10.80 1.93 3.88
N ASP A 46 10.28 0.69 3.92
CA ASP A 46 10.34 -0.24 2.78
C ASP A 46 9.39 0.16 1.65
N ILE A 47 8.37 0.98 1.93
CA ILE A 47 7.32 1.37 0.98
C ILE A 47 7.47 2.82 0.55
N ILE A 48 7.84 3.71 1.47
CA ILE A 48 7.94 5.14 1.21
C ILE A 48 9.33 5.66 1.54
N GLU A 49 9.83 6.53 0.67
CA GLU A 49 11.11 7.20 0.83
C GLU A 49 10.90 8.71 0.66
N TYR A 50 11.53 9.50 1.51
CA TYR A 50 11.61 10.94 1.30
C TYR A 50 12.72 11.25 0.29
N THR A 51 12.34 11.73 -0.90
CA THR A 51 13.28 12.18 -1.93
C THR A 51 13.48 13.70 -1.82
N LYS A 52 14.74 14.16 -1.98
CA LYS A 52 15.10 15.59 -2.00
C LYS A 52 14.75 16.26 -3.32
#